data_AF-A0A1R0LE95-F1
#
_entry.id   AF-A0A1R0LE95-F1
#
_cell.length_a   1.000
_cell.length_b   1.000
_cell.length_c   1.000
_cell.angle_alpha   90.00
_cell.angle_beta   90.00
_cell.angle_gamma   90.00
#
_symmetry.space_group_name_H-M   'P 1'
#
loop_
_entity.id
_entity.type
_entity.pdbx_description
1 polymer ?
#
loop_
_entity_poly.entity_id
_entity_poly.type
_entity_poly.pdbx_seq_one_letter_code
_entity_poly.pdbx_strand_id
1 'polypeptide(L)'
;MTTEPPPTGPLPTHTSSTATLPPRTHLDCLPRPGAYAAAADRCIVELAYRIGPLVTLRRRPDVAEAALAIAPRPEDCVLSLVLGGDALGGELLAFTGTGIEPVARGARLRMPGSLGTGDATLEPLPATLLLRVVERTDDRLLVVGTTRVPYGVLRRTTGFALSRIRPARHLDLLLAAEFTWTA
;
A
#
# COMPACT_ATOMS: atom_id res chain seq x y z
N MET A 1 -36.51 -4.12 -76.29
CA MET A 1 -36.12 -4.91 -75.10
C MET A 1 -34.87 -4.27 -74.52
N THR A 2 -35.05 -3.44 -73.50
CA THR A 2 -33.95 -2.81 -72.76
C THR A 2 -34.38 -2.76 -71.30
N THR A 3 -33.64 -3.45 -70.45
CA THR A 3 -33.92 -3.73 -69.04
C THR A 3 -33.44 -2.57 -68.16
N GLU A 4 -34.32 -2.03 -67.32
CA GLU A 4 -34.02 -1.03 -66.29
C GLU A 4 -33.64 -1.73 -64.98
N PRO A 5 -32.56 -1.33 -64.27
CA PRO A 5 -32.18 -1.92 -62.99
C PRO A 5 -33.00 -1.33 -61.82
N PRO A 6 -33.23 -2.09 -60.73
CA PRO A 6 -34.05 -1.65 -59.61
C PRO A 6 -33.32 -0.67 -58.67
N PRO A 7 -34.05 0.13 -57.88
CA PRO A 7 -33.46 1.15 -57.01
C PRO A 7 -32.77 0.55 -55.78
N THR A 8 -31.55 1.02 -55.51
CA THR A 8 -30.79 0.74 -54.29
C THR A 8 -31.42 1.45 -53.09
N GLY A 9 -32.09 0.71 -52.22
CA GLY A 9 -32.51 1.22 -50.91
C GLY A 9 -31.29 1.42 -49.98
N PRO A 10 -31.31 2.43 -49.09
CA PRO A 10 -30.22 2.65 -48.15
C PRO A 10 -30.18 1.56 -47.06
N LEU A 11 -28.97 1.06 -46.75
CA LEU A 11 -28.73 0.12 -45.65
C LEU A 11 -29.10 0.74 -44.29
N PRO A 12 -29.60 -0.06 -43.32
CA PRO A 12 -29.87 0.42 -41.98
C PRO A 12 -28.55 0.78 -41.27
N THR A 13 -28.46 2.03 -40.81
CA THR A 13 -27.39 2.50 -39.95
C THR A 13 -27.54 1.88 -38.57
N HIS A 14 -26.68 0.91 -38.24
CA HIS A 14 -26.56 0.42 -36.87
C HIS A 14 -25.93 1.53 -36.01
N THR A 15 -26.76 2.26 -35.27
CA THR A 15 -26.30 3.06 -34.13
C THR A 15 -25.88 2.09 -33.02
N SER A 16 -24.59 1.76 -33.00
CA SER A 16 -23.98 1.11 -31.84
C SER A 16 -24.06 2.08 -30.67
N SER A 17 -25.03 1.88 -29.79
CA SER A 17 -25.17 2.62 -28.54
C SER A 17 -23.93 2.35 -27.71
N THR A 18 -23.01 3.30 -27.65
CA THR A 18 -21.91 3.28 -26.69
C THR A 18 -22.54 3.35 -25.31
N ALA A 19 -22.59 2.21 -24.62
CA ALA A 19 -23.00 2.16 -23.23
C ALA A 19 -22.04 3.04 -22.43
N THR A 20 -22.50 4.22 -22.03
CA THR A 20 -21.77 5.09 -21.11
C THR A 20 -21.71 4.37 -19.77
N LEU A 21 -20.56 3.76 -19.47
CA LEU A 21 -20.27 3.23 -18.14
C LEU A 21 -20.52 4.37 -17.13
N PRO A 22 -21.25 4.11 -16.02
CA PRO A 22 -21.44 5.12 -15.00
C PRO A 22 -20.06 5.61 -14.52
N PRO A 23 -19.93 6.89 -14.13
CA PRO A 23 -18.68 7.40 -13.61
C PRO A 23 -18.25 6.51 -12.43
N ARG A 24 -17.09 5.88 -12.56
CA ARG A 24 -16.48 5.08 -11.49
C ARG A 24 -16.43 5.95 -10.24
N THR A 25 -17.20 5.58 -9.23
CA THR A 25 -17.22 6.31 -7.98
C THR A 25 -15.87 6.12 -7.29
N HIS A 26 -15.49 7.06 -6.42
CA HIS A 26 -14.23 7.02 -5.69
C HIS A 26 -13.99 5.71 -4.91
N LEU A 27 -15.07 4.94 -4.65
CA LEU A 27 -15.04 3.61 -4.05
C LEU A 27 -14.49 2.50 -4.95
N ASP A 28 -14.46 2.67 -6.27
CA ASP A 28 -13.85 1.68 -7.19
C ASP A 28 -12.32 1.67 -7.10
N CYS A 29 -11.73 2.38 -6.12
CA CYS A 29 -10.29 2.46 -5.93
C CYS A 29 -9.72 1.30 -5.08
N LEU A 30 -10.56 0.57 -4.35
CA LEU A 30 -10.16 -0.50 -3.44
C LEU A 30 -10.81 -1.85 -3.81
N PRO A 31 -10.20 -2.98 -3.42
CA PRO A 31 -10.84 -4.29 -3.42
C PRO A 31 -12.15 -4.31 -2.63
N ARG A 32 -12.86 -5.45 -2.66
CA ARG A 32 -14.09 -5.62 -1.87
C ARG A 32 -13.82 -5.42 -0.38
N PRO A 33 -14.74 -4.82 0.39
CA PRO A 33 -14.60 -4.74 1.84
C PRO A 33 -14.40 -6.13 2.47
N GLY A 34 -13.47 -6.24 3.42
CA GLY A 34 -13.10 -7.51 4.04
C GLY A 34 -11.71 -7.46 4.68
N ALA A 35 -11.33 -8.57 5.30
CA ALA A 35 -9.98 -8.78 5.81
C ALA A 35 -9.08 -9.34 4.72
N TYR A 36 -7.85 -8.86 4.66
CA TYR A 36 -6.81 -9.32 3.76
C TYR A 36 -5.53 -9.55 4.54
N ALA A 37 -4.75 -10.54 4.12
CA ALA A 37 -3.43 -10.80 4.66
C ALA A 37 -2.42 -11.00 3.54
N ALA A 38 -1.18 -10.63 3.79
CA ALA A 38 -0.05 -11.01 2.95
C ALA A 38 0.73 -12.11 3.66
N ALA A 39 0.87 -13.26 3.01
CA ALA A 39 1.74 -14.33 3.51
C ALA A 39 3.20 -13.85 3.57
N ALA A 40 4.01 -14.41 4.46
CA ALA A 40 5.39 -13.99 4.67
C ALA A 40 6.27 -14.12 3.40
N ASP A 41 6.01 -15.12 2.55
CA ASP A 41 6.69 -15.30 1.25
C ASP A 41 6.18 -14.34 0.16
N ARG A 42 5.07 -13.65 0.44
CA ARG A 42 4.40 -12.67 -0.43
C ARG A 42 4.49 -11.24 0.10
N CYS A 43 5.27 -11.04 1.16
CA CYS A 43 5.52 -9.75 1.77
C CYS A 43 7.02 -9.55 1.94
N ILE A 44 7.58 -8.60 1.20
CA ILE A 44 8.98 -8.22 1.29
C ILE A 44 9.05 -6.84 1.91
N VAL A 45 9.84 -6.72 2.98
CA VAL A 45 10.13 -5.44 3.62
C VAL A 45 11.63 -5.19 3.60
N GLU A 46 12.01 -3.98 3.24
CA GLU A 46 13.40 -3.51 3.30
C GLU A 46 13.46 -2.21 4.11
N LEU A 47 14.40 -2.16 5.05
CA LEU A 47 14.75 -0.96 5.78
C LEU A 47 16.08 -0.43 5.27
N ALA A 48 16.09 0.85 4.90
CA ALA A 48 17.29 1.57 4.51
C ALA A 48 17.56 2.74 5.45
N TYR A 49 18.79 2.80 5.96
CA TYR A 49 19.27 3.85 6.84
C TYR A 49 20.05 4.85 6.01
N ARG A 50 19.79 6.15 6.21
CA ARG A 50 20.37 7.18 5.34
C ARG A 50 21.02 8.32 6.08
N ILE A 51 22.15 8.78 5.56
CA ILE A 51 22.76 10.07 5.87
C ILE A 51 22.71 10.92 4.62
N GLY A 52 21.80 11.89 4.59
CA GLY A 52 21.54 12.66 3.36
C GLY A 52 21.08 11.73 2.22
N PRO A 53 21.68 11.80 1.02
CA PRO A 53 21.33 10.92 -0.09
C PRO A 53 21.94 9.52 0.04
N LEU A 54 22.91 9.31 0.94
CA LEU A 54 23.69 8.08 1.02
C LEU A 54 22.98 7.05 1.88
N VAL A 55 22.83 5.83 1.35
CA VAL A 55 22.39 4.67 2.12
C VAL A 55 23.57 4.12 2.90
N THR A 56 23.46 4.10 4.22
CA THR A 56 24.52 3.64 5.13
C THR A 56 24.31 2.21 5.60
N LEU A 57 23.09 1.69 5.50
CA LEU A 57 22.77 0.30 5.80
C LEU A 57 21.46 -0.09 5.10
N ARG A 58 21.35 -1.36 4.67
CA ARG A 58 20.10 -2.00 4.28
C ARG A 58 19.90 -3.28 5.07
N ARG A 59 18.66 -3.55 5.47
CA ARG A 59 18.26 -4.75 6.21
C ARG A 59 16.90 -5.22 5.71
N ARG A 60 16.66 -6.52 5.76
CA ARG A 60 15.34 -7.11 5.51
C ARG A 60 14.87 -7.75 6.82
N PRO A 61 13.96 -7.12 7.56
CA PRO A 61 13.36 -7.73 8.73
C PRO A 61 12.41 -8.84 8.32
N ASP A 62 12.15 -9.73 9.27
CA ASP A 62 11.11 -10.74 9.12
C ASP A 62 9.74 -10.05 9.27
N VAL A 63 8.77 -10.46 8.46
CA VAL A 63 7.40 -9.98 8.54
C VAL A 63 6.63 -10.92 9.45
N ALA A 64 6.35 -10.48 10.66
CA ALA A 64 5.54 -11.23 11.62
C ALA A 64 4.04 -11.12 11.31
N GLU A 65 3.61 -9.94 10.86
CA GLU A 65 2.23 -9.66 10.49
C GLU A 65 2.17 -8.68 9.33
N ALA A 66 1.28 -8.93 8.37
CA ALA A 66 0.91 -7.99 7.33
C ALA A 66 -0.58 -8.17 7.01
N ALA A 67 -1.42 -7.37 7.67
CA ALA A 67 -2.87 -7.46 7.59
C ALA A 67 -3.48 -6.13 7.13
N LEU A 68 -4.45 -6.19 6.21
CA LEU A 68 -5.18 -5.05 5.68
C LEU A 68 -6.69 -5.29 5.84
N ALA A 69 -7.35 -4.50 6.66
CA ALA A 69 -8.80 -4.47 6.75
C ALA A 69 -9.33 -3.36 5.83
N ILE A 70 -10.12 -3.75 4.83
CA ILE A 70 -10.79 -2.83 3.92
C ILE A 70 -12.22 -2.66 4.40
N ALA A 71 -12.55 -1.47 4.87
CA ALA A 71 -13.90 -1.11 5.27
C ALA A 71 -14.70 -0.54 4.07
N PRO A 72 -16.04 -0.49 4.15
CA PRO A 72 -16.86 0.17 3.14
C PRO A 72 -16.52 1.66 2.96
N ARG A 73 -16.01 2.29 4.02
CA ARG A 73 -15.52 3.66 3.99
C ARG A 73 -14.00 3.68 4.03
N PRO A 74 -13.34 4.46 3.15
CA PRO A 74 -11.90 4.48 3.06
C PRO A 74 -11.22 4.97 4.35
N GLU A 75 -11.83 5.89 5.09
CA GLU A 75 -11.35 6.40 6.38
C GLU A 75 -11.30 5.34 7.50
N ASP A 76 -12.10 4.27 7.37
CA ASP A 76 -12.20 3.19 8.35
C ASP A 76 -11.28 1.99 8.02
N CYS A 77 -10.49 2.08 6.93
CA CYS A 77 -9.54 1.04 6.54
C CYS A 77 -8.32 1.02 7.48
N VAL A 78 -7.78 -0.16 7.75
CA VAL A 78 -6.63 -0.33 8.66
C VAL A 78 -5.57 -1.22 8.04
N LEU A 79 -4.31 -0.81 8.10
CA LEU A 79 -3.15 -1.66 7.78
C LEU A 79 -2.33 -1.88 9.04
N SER A 80 -2.05 -3.13 9.35
CA SER A 80 -1.12 -3.56 10.39
C SER A 80 0.08 -4.24 9.73
N LEU A 81 1.28 -3.76 10.04
CA LEU A 81 2.53 -4.36 9.61
C LEU A 81 3.44 -4.50 10.82
N VAL A 82 3.80 -5.73 11.18
CA VAL A 82 4.70 -6.02 12.30
C VAL A 82 5.98 -6.67 11.77
N LEU A 83 7.11 -6.07 12.12
CA LEU A 83 8.44 -6.45 11.67
C LEU A 83 9.29 -6.87 12.85
N GLY A 84 10.10 -7.89 12.66
CA GLY A 84 10.98 -8.42 13.69
C GLY A 84 12.26 -9.03 13.15
N GLY A 85 12.86 -9.88 13.97
CA GLY A 85 14.02 -10.70 13.63
C GLY A 85 15.37 -10.03 13.88
N ASP A 86 16.43 -10.78 13.62
CA ASP A 86 17.82 -10.39 13.90
C ASP A 86 18.27 -9.17 13.09
N ALA A 87 17.62 -8.92 11.95
CA ALA A 87 17.85 -7.74 11.13
C ALA A 87 17.52 -6.43 11.86
N LEU A 88 16.64 -6.48 12.88
CA LEU A 88 16.33 -5.40 13.80
C LEU A 88 17.12 -5.47 15.11
N GLY A 89 18.01 -6.45 15.28
CA GLY A 89 18.73 -6.68 16.52
C GLY A 89 17.85 -7.29 17.62
N GLY A 90 16.79 -8.01 17.24
CA GLY A 90 15.81 -8.58 18.18
C GLY A 90 14.70 -7.61 18.58
N GLU A 91 14.77 -6.36 18.13
CA GLU A 91 13.72 -5.36 18.34
C GLU A 91 12.51 -5.60 17.42
N LEU A 92 11.35 -5.09 17.82
CA LEU A 92 10.13 -5.09 17.02
C LEU A 92 9.87 -3.69 16.46
N LEU A 93 9.34 -3.63 15.25
CA LEU A 93 8.89 -2.39 14.62
C LEU A 93 7.51 -2.62 13.99
N ALA A 94 6.50 -1.89 14.44
CA ALA A 94 5.14 -1.97 13.95
C ALA A 94 4.73 -0.68 13.25
N PHE A 95 4.10 -0.80 12.09
CA PHE A 95 3.35 0.28 11.44
C PHE A 95 1.85 -0.02 11.54
N THR A 96 1.09 0.93 12.08
CA THR A 96 -0.37 0.89 12.06
C THR A 96 -0.89 2.09 11.29
N GLY A 97 -1.48 1.83 10.12
CA GLY A 97 -2.13 2.82 9.28
C GLY A 97 -3.64 2.83 9.47
N THR A 98 -4.23 4.02 9.49
CA THR A 98 -5.69 4.20 9.59
C THR A 98 -6.15 5.16 8.51
N GLY A 99 -7.20 4.77 7.81
CA GLY A 99 -7.69 5.49 6.66
C GLY A 99 -6.83 5.27 5.42
N ILE A 100 -7.49 5.24 4.27
CA ILE A 100 -6.87 5.22 2.96
C ILE A 100 -7.33 6.44 2.20
N GLU A 101 -6.40 7.21 1.68
CA GLU A 101 -6.66 8.29 0.73
C GLU A 101 -6.22 7.82 -0.66
N PRO A 102 -7.15 7.42 -1.56
CA PRO A 102 -6.84 7.21 -2.95
C PRO A 102 -6.31 8.51 -3.59
N VAL A 103 -5.15 8.44 -4.22
CA VAL A 103 -4.54 9.54 -4.96
C VAL A 103 -4.20 9.09 -6.37
N ALA A 104 -4.02 10.04 -7.29
CA ALA A 104 -3.76 9.76 -8.71
C ALA A 104 -4.76 8.75 -9.31
N ARG A 105 -6.07 9.00 -9.08
CA ARG A 105 -7.18 8.13 -9.54
C ARG A 105 -7.08 6.68 -9.04
N GLY A 106 -6.57 6.48 -7.83
CA GLY A 106 -6.44 5.15 -7.20
C GLY A 106 -5.20 4.36 -7.60
N ALA A 107 -4.33 4.88 -8.48
CA ALA A 107 -3.05 4.26 -8.80
C ALA A 107 -2.06 4.29 -7.60
N ARG A 108 -2.33 5.17 -6.64
CA ARG A 108 -1.57 5.29 -5.40
C ARG A 108 -2.54 5.45 -4.22
N LEU A 109 -2.16 4.92 -3.07
CA LEU A 109 -2.89 5.04 -1.82
C LEU A 109 -1.97 5.74 -0.83
N ARG A 110 -2.46 6.78 -0.18
CA ARG A 110 -1.80 7.41 0.95
C ARG A 110 -2.46 6.92 2.22
N MET A 111 -1.64 6.42 3.14
CA MET A 111 -2.12 5.87 4.40
C MET A 111 -1.39 6.56 5.55
N PRO A 112 -2.04 7.52 6.23
CA PRO A 112 -1.51 8.05 7.48
C PRO A 112 -1.54 6.96 8.55
N GLY A 113 -0.59 7.02 9.48
CA GLY A 113 -0.43 6.01 10.50
C GLY A 113 0.66 6.38 11.49
N SER A 114 1.17 5.37 12.18
CA SER A 114 2.23 5.55 13.15
C SER A 114 3.18 4.35 13.17
N LEU A 115 4.43 4.61 13.53
CA LEU A 115 5.50 3.64 13.71
C LEU A 115 5.85 3.53 15.20
N GLY A 116 5.87 2.33 15.73
CA GLY A 116 6.22 2.06 17.13
C GLY A 116 6.95 0.74 17.30
N THR A 117 7.35 0.42 18.54
CA THR A 117 8.05 -0.82 18.87
C THR A 117 7.14 -1.90 19.46
N GLY A 118 5.83 -1.65 19.50
CA GLY A 118 4.85 -2.50 20.19
C GLY A 118 4.84 -2.32 21.72
N ASP A 119 5.76 -1.52 22.28
CA ASP A 119 5.71 -1.10 23.68
C ASP A 119 4.59 -0.07 23.88
N ALA A 120 3.53 -0.46 24.60
CA ALA A 120 2.38 0.39 24.88
C ALA A 120 2.69 1.59 25.79
N THR A 121 3.86 1.60 26.45
CA THR A 121 4.30 2.71 27.29
C THR A 121 4.96 3.85 26.50
N LEU A 122 5.32 3.60 25.24
CA LEU A 122 5.99 4.56 24.37
C LEU A 122 5.04 5.06 23.30
N GLU A 123 5.08 6.36 23.04
CA GLU A 123 4.25 6.94 21.99
C GLU A 123 4.75 6.51 20.61
N PRO A 124 3.86 6.10 19.70
CA PRO A 124 4.27 5.78 18.34
C PRO A 124 4.51 7.09 17.55
N LEU A 125 5.50 7.07 16.65
CA LEU A 125 5.84 8.20 15.81
C LEU A 125 4.89 8.29 14.61
N PRO A 126 4.22 9.43 14.35
CA PRO A 126 3.41 9.60 13.15
C PRO A 126 4.23 9.36 11.87
N ALA A 127 3.65 8.58 10.95
CA ALA A 127 4.25 8.22 9.68
C ALA A 127 3.18 8.17 8.59
N THR A 128 3.59 8.24 7.32
CA THR A 128 2.67 8.06 6.19
C THR A 128 3.28 7.05 5.24
N LEU A 129 2.53 5.99 4.96
CA LEU A 129 2.88 4.99 3.97
C LEU A 129 2.26 5.39 2.63
N LEU A 130 3.11 5.60 1.63
CA LEU A 130 2.67 5.87 0.26
C LEU A 130 2.79 4.57 -0.54
N LEU A 131 1.65 4.01 -0.93
CA LEU A 131 1.53 2.76 -1.67
C LEU A 131 1.25 3.06 -3.13
N ARG A 132 1.97 2.41 -4.04
CA ARG A 132 1.62 2.32 -5.45
C ARG A 132 0.87 1.00 -5.65
N VAL A 133 -0.31 1.08 -6.23
CA VAL A 133 -1.08 -0.10 -6.65
C VAL A 133 -0.44 -0.63 -7.93
N VAL A 134 0.04 -1.86 -7.87
CA VAL A 134 0.60 -2.59 -9.02
C VAL A 134 -0.50 -3.37 -9.70
N GLU A 135 -1.30 -4.08 -8.91
CA GLU A 135 -2.40 -4.90 -9.39
C GLU A 135 -3.52 -4.87 -8.36
N ARG A 136 -4.77 -4.98 -8.84
CA ARG A 136 -5.95 -5.02 -8.00
C ARG A 136 -7.04 -5.84 -8.67
N THR A 137 -7.58 -6.79 -7.93
CA THR A 137 -8.81 -7.52 -8.25
C THR A 137 -9.80 -7.35 -7.10
N ASP A 138 -10.93 -8.05 -7.18
CA ASP A 138 -11.96 -8.01 -6.14
C ASP A 138 -11.48 -8.57 -4.78
N ASP A 139 -10.53 -9.50 -4.81
CA ASP A 139 -10.04 -10.31 -3.70
C ASP A 139 -8.52 -10.21 -3.49
N ARG A 140 -7.84 -9.35 -4.27
CA ARG A 140 -6.38 -9.18 -4.25
C ARG A 140 -5.96 -7.73 -4.40
N LEU A 141 -4.91 -7.35 -3.68
CA LEU A 141 -4.24 -6.06 -3.82
C LEU A 141 -2.72 -6.22 -3.76
N LEU A 142 -2.04 -5.99 -4.87
CA LEU A 142 -0.58 -5.98 -4.95
C LEU A 142 -0.09 -4.53 -4.90
N VAL A 143 0.75 -4.22 -3.91
CA VAL A 143 1.25 -2.87 -3.67
C VAL A 143 2.75 -2.84 -3.49
N VAL A 144 3.35 -1.71 -3.87
CA VAL A 144 4.71 -1.34 -3.47
C VAL A 144 4.64 0.00 -2.75
N GLY A 145 5.01 0.02 -1.47
CA GLY A 145 4.93 1.17 -0.60
C GLY A 145 6.26 1.65 -0.08
N THR A 146 6.30 2.92 0.30
CA THR A 146 7.44 3.51 1.00
C THR A 146 6.97 4.45 2.10
N THR A 147 7.70 4.47 3.21
CA THR A 147 7.63 5.54 4.21
C THR A 147 9.03 5.98 4.62
N ARG A 148 9.16 7.23 5.05
CA ARG A 148 10.42 7.82 5.48
C ARG A 148 10.21 8.62 6.74
N VAL A 149 10.99 8.32 7.78
CA VAL A 149 10.91 9.01 9.07
C VAL A 149 12.28 9.46 9.58
N PRO A 150 12.37 10.56 10.33
CA PRO A 150 13.61 10.98 10.98
C PRO A 150 14.01 9.96 12.07
N TYR A 151 15.14 9.28 11.89
CA TYR A 151 15.57 8.19 12.78
C TYR A 151 15.84 8.69 14.21
N GLY A 152 16.42 9.88 14.36
CA GLY A 152 16.68 10.45 15.68
C GLY A 152 15.41 10.82 16.46
N VAL A 153 14.29 11.09 15.77
CA VAL A 153 13.00 11.30 16.41
C VAL A 153 12.40 9.95 16.77
N LEU A 154 12.34 9.01 15.81
CA LEU A 154 11.88 7.64 16.05
C LEU A 154 12.54 7.01 17.27
N ARG A 155 13.87 7.04 17.34
CA ARG A 155 14.64 6.48 18.45
C ARG A 155 14.31 7.12 19.80
N ARG A 156 14.06 8.43 19.84
CA ARG A 156 13.76 9.13 21.11
C ARG A 156 12.33 8.90 21.57
N THR A 157 11.38 8.85 20.63
CA THR A 157 9.95 8.70 20.94
C THR A 157 9.59 7.24 21.24
N THR A 158 10.13 6.30 20.45
CA THR A 158 9.74 4.88 20.51
C THR A 158 10.78 3.97 21.15
N GLY A 159 11.94 4.50 21.54
CA GLY A 159 13.06 3.70 22.03
C GLY A 159 13.77 2.87 20.94
N PHE A 160 13.21 2.76 19.73
CA PHE A 160 13.76 1.96 18.64
C PHE A 160 15.22 2.31 18.36
N ALA A 161 16.11 1.35 18.60
CA ALA A 161 17.54 1.54 18.45
C ALA A 161 18.16 0.31 17.81
N LEU A 162 18.80 0.52 16.68
CA LEU A 162 19.65 -0.49 16.08
C LEU A 162 21.06 -0.35 16.61
N SER A 163 21.87 -1.39 16.41
CA SER A 163 23.26 -1.49 16.86
C SER A 163 23.97 -0.13 16.90
N ARG A 164 24.57 0.21 18.05
CA ARG A 164 24.99 1.56 18.49
C ARG A 164 25.97 2.33 17.57
N ILE A 165 26.38 1.78 16.43
CA ILE A 165 27.55 2.22 15.65
C ILE A 165 27.14 2.77 14.26
N ARG A 166 25.87 3.07 14.00
CA ARG A 166 25.42 3.48 12.65
C ARG A 166 24.81 4.87 12.66
N PRO A 167 25.48 5.86 12.02
CA PRO A 167 24.86 7.16 11.84
C PRO A 167 23.73 7.04 10.80
N ALA A 168 22.54 7.43 11.21
CA ALA A 168 21.36 7.51 10.35
C ALA A 168 20.56 8.76 10.72
N ARG A 169 20.24 9.59 9.72
CA ARG A 169 19.32 10.71 9.86
C ARG A 169 17.89 10.28 9.59
N HIS A 170 17.70 9.34 8.67
CA HIS A 170 16.39 8.83 8.29
C HIS A 170 16.38 7.31 8.24
N LEU A 171 15.22 6.77 8.55
CA LEU A 171 14.81 5.40 8.25
C LEU A 171 13.84 5.46 7.07
N ASP A 172 14.19 4.79 5.99
CA ASP A 172 13.30 4.54 4.85
C ASP A 172 12.81 3.08 4.99
N LEU A 173 11.50 2.87 4.94
CA LEU A 173 10.88 1.55 4.85
C LEU A 173 10.30 1.40 3.46
N LEU A 174 10.60 0.28 2.81
CA LEU A 174 10.00 -0.19 1.58
C LEU A 174 9.17 -1.44 1.89
N LEU A 175 7.96 -1.48 1.37
CA LEU A 175 7.04 -2.62 1.45
C LEU A 175 6.72 -3.07 0.02
N ALA A 176 6.77 -4.36 -0.25
CA ALA A 176 6.14 -4.95 -1.42
C ALA A 176 5.29 -6.12 -0.93
N ALA A 177 3.97 -6.01 -1.07
CA ALA A 177 3.06 -6.97 -0.46
C ALA A 177 1.90 -7.29 -1.40
N GLU A 178 1.58 -8.58 -1.45
CA GLU A 178 0.39 -9.12 -2.09
C GLU A 178 -0.63 -9.45 -1.00
N PHE A 179 -1.62 -8.60 -0.83
CA PHE A 179 -2.72 -8.83 0.10
C PHE A 179 -3.82 -9.62 -0.59
N THR A 180 -4.18 -10.76 -0.02
CA THR A 180 -5.28 -11.61 -0.50
C THR A 180 -6.37 -11.69 0.55
N TRP A 181 -7.63 -11.72 0.12
CA TRP A 181 -8.78 -11.80 1.00
C TRP A 181 -8.71 -13.05 1.88
N THR A 182 -9.01 -12.89 3.17
CA THR A 182 -9.10 -13.97 4.15
C THR A 182 -10.55 -14.09 4.57
N ALA A 183 -11.15 -15.24 4.26
CA ALA A 183 -12.55 -15.57 4.57
C ALA A 183 -12.86 -15.60 6.06
#